data_AF-A0A537TU10-F1
#
_entry.id   AF-A0A537TU10-F1
#
_cell.length_a   1.000
_cell.length_b   1.000
_cell.length_c   1.000
_cell.angle_alpha   90.00
_cell.angle_beta   90.00
_cell.angle_gamma   90.00
#
_symmetry.space_group_name_H-M   'P 1'
#
loop_
_entity.id
_entity.type
_entity.pdbx_description
1 polymer ?
#
loop_
_entity_poly.entity_id
_entity_poly.type
_entity_poly.pdbx_seq_one_letter_code
_entity_poly.pdbx_strand_id
1 'polypeptide(L)' 'MTALHLAQLNIGRLRHEAADPRMAEFVDNLALVNGLAERSPGFVWRYQDDSGSAIETRPFAGDPRMAINLSVW' A
#
# COMPACT_ATOMS: atom_id res chain seq x y z
N MET A 1 12.33 -14.41 -25.42
CA MET A 1 11.11 -13.72 -24.98
C MET A 1 11.48 -12.79 -23.83
N THR A 2 11.11 -11.53 -23.87
CA THR A 2 11.25 -10.63 -22.72
C THR A 2 10.19 -11.00 -21.68
N ALA A 3 10.58 -11.12 -20.40
CA ALA A 3 9.63 -11.25 -19.31
C ALA A 3 8.88 -9.91 -19.15
N LEU A 4 7.55 -9.97 -19.00
CA LEU A 4 6.72 -8.81 -18.71
C LEU A 4 6.41 -8.77 -17.21
N HIS A 5 6.41 -7.58 -16.63
CA HIS A 5 5.98 -7.35 -15.25
C HIS A 5 4.52 -6.92 -15.18
N LEU A 6 3.83 -7.32 -14.12
CA LEU A 6 2.49 -6.90 -13.76
C LEU A 6 2.56 -5.77 -12.73
N ALA A 7 2.09 -4.58 -13.11
CA ALA A 7 1.88 -3.48 -12.18
C ALA A 7 0.43 -3.48 -11.68
N GLN A 8 0.24 -3.40 -10.36
CA GLN A 8 -1.07 -3.34 -9.71
C GLN A 8 -1.19 -2.07 -8.87
N LEU A 9 -2.10 -1.18 -9.28
CA LEU A 9 -2.45 0.04 -8.54
C LEU A 9 -3.78 -0.18 -7.83
N ASN A 10 -3.79 -0.07 -6.50
CA ASN A 10 -5.04 -0.02 -5.74
C ASN A 10 -5.34 1.43 -5.35
N ILE A 11 -6.61 1.81 -5.49
CA ILE A 11 -7.15 3.08 -5.04
C ILE A 11 -8.36 2.75 -4.17
N GLY A 12 -8.35 3.18 -2.92
CA GLY A 12 -9.40 2.87 -1.97
C GLY A 12 -9.71 4.04 -1.05
N ARG A 13 -10.94 4.08 -0.54
CA ARG A 13 -11.35 5.02 0.49
C ARG A 13 -11.46 4.30 1.83
N LEU A 14 -10.65 4.68 2.80
CA LEU A 14 -10.67 4.14 4.15
C LEU A 14 -12.01 4.45 4.84
N ARG A 15 -12.48 3.54 5.70
CA ARG A 15 -13.72 3.74 6.46
C ARG A 15 -13.59 4.87 7.49
N HIS A 16 -12.41 5.03 8.07
CA HIS A 16 -12.01 6.10 8.99
C HIS A 16 -10.65 6.65 8.56
N GLU A 17 -10.18 7.74 9.18
CA GLU A 17 -8.83 8.24 8.92
C GLU A 17 -7.77 7.25 9.44
N ALA A 18 -6.57 7.24 8.84
CA ALA A 18 -5.54 6.24 9.14
C ALA A 18 -5.11 6.22 10.63
N ALA A 19 -5.10 7.38 11.29
CA ALA A 19 -4.77 7.50 12.72
C ALA A 19 -5.95 7.20 13.67
N ASP A 20 -7.16 6.92 13.15
CA ASP A 20 -8.31 6.57 13.98
C ASP A 20 -8.06 5.21 14.69
N PRO A 21 -8.35 5.05 15.99
CA PRO A 21 -8.16 3.79 16.70
C PRO A 21 -8.87 2.59 16.05
N ARG A 22 -9.96 2.82 15.31
CA ARG A 22 -10.67 1.76 14.56
C ARG A 22 -9.88 1.23 13.36
N MET A 23 -8.85 1.94 12.93
CA MET A 23 -7.94 1.53 11.86
C MET A 23 -6.67 0.84 12.39
N ALA A 24 -6.45 0.80 13.72
CA ALA A 24 -5.20 0.32 14.32
C ALA A 24 -4.81 -1.07 13.82
N GLU A 25 -5.72 -2.05 13.91
CA GLU A 25 -5.44 -3.42 13.44
C GLU A 25 -5.08 -3.48 11.94
N PHE A 26 -5.72 -2.64 11.11
CA PHE A 26 -5.38 -2.57 9.69
C PHE A 26 -3.97 -2.01 9.47
N VAL A 27 -3.62 -0.92 10.16
CA VAL A 27 -2.32 -0.25 10.04
C VAL A 27 -1.20 -1.14 10.58
N ASP A 28 -1.40 -1.77 11.74
CA ASP A 28 -0.43 -2.65 12.41
C ASP A 28 -0.08 -3.87 11.55
N ASN A 29 -1.01 -4.34 10.72
CA ASN A 29 -0.80 -5.49 9.83
C ASN A 29 -0.13 -5.14 8.49
N LEU A 30 0.09 -3.86 8.17
CA LEU A 30 0.68 -3.47 6.88
C LEU A 30 2.07 -4.06 6.67
N ALA A 31 2.93 -4.02 7.70
CA ALA A 31 4.28 -4.57 7.62
C ALA A 31 4.26 -6.09 7.36
N LEU A 32 3.33 -6.82 7.98
CA LEU A 32 3.15 -8.25 7.77
C LEU A 32 2.74 -8.55 6.32
N VAL A 33 1.70 -7.89 5.80
CA VAL A 33 1.20 -8.11 4.45
C VAL A 33 2.22 -7.70 3.39
N ASN A 34 2.90 -6.56 3.58
CA ASN A 34 3.97 -6.11 2.68
C ASN A 34 5.13 -7.11 2.66
N GLY A 35 5.57 -7.60 3.83
CA GLY A 35 6.63 -8.60 3.90
C GLY A 35 6.25 -9.93 3.27
N LEU A 36 4.98 -10.33 3.30
CA LEU A 36 4.49 -11.50 2.58
C LEU A 36 4.59 -11.30 1.06
N ALA A 37 4.20 -10.13 0.56
CA ALA A 37 4.35 -9.81 -0.87
C ALA A 37 5.83 -9.82 -1.28
N GLU A 38 6.71 -9.18 -0.50
CA GLU A 38 8.15 -9.07 -0.79
C GLU A 38 8.88 -10.41 -0.88
N ARG A 39 8.38 -11.45 -0.19
CA ARG A 39 8.93 -12.81 -0.24
C ARG A 39 8.21 -13.74 -1.22
N SER A 40 7.15 -13.27 -1.86
CA SER A 40 6.36 -14.09 -2.78
C SER A 40 7.07 -14.22 -4.13
N PRO A 41 7.00 -15.39 -4.79
CA PRO A 41 7.58 -15.59 -6.11
C PRO A 41 7.08 -14.55 -7.12
N GLY A 42 8.03 -13.94 -7.83
CA GLY A 42 7.72 -12.94 -8.84
C GLY A 42 7.51 -11.53 -8.30
N PHE A 43 7.64 -11.25 -7.00
CA PHE A 43 7.64 -9.86 -6.54
C PHE A 43 8.90 -9.11 -7.01
N VAL A 44 8.73 -7.87 -7.48
CA VAL A 44 9.84 -7.01 -7.93
C VAL A 44 9.97 -5.77 -7.06
N TRP A 45 8.87 -5.07 -6.78
CA TRP A 45 8.92 -3.80 -6.08
C TRP A 45 7.53 -3.37 -5.56
N ARG A 46 7.49 -2.51 -4.54
CA ARG A 46 6.28 -1.78 -4.14
C ARG A 46 6.60 -0.32 -3.84
N TYR A 47 5.60 0.54 -4.01
CA TYR A 47 5.68 1.93 -3.60
C TYR A 47 5.75 2.06 -2.08
N GLN A 48 6.65 2.92 -1.64
CA GLN A 48 6.85 3.32 -0.24
C GLN A 48 7.13 4.82 -0.25
N ASP A 49 6.61 5.55 0.74
CA ASP A 49 7.08 6.89 1.07
C ASP A 49 8.31 6.81 2.01
N ASP A 50 8.76 7.96 2.50
CA ASP A 50 9.94 8.07 3.37
C ASP A 50 9.80 7.30 4.69
N SER A 51 8.59 6.88 5.08
CA SER A 51 8.33 6.03 6.25
C SER A 51 8.46 4.52 5.99
N GLY A 52 8.63 4.10 4.72
CA GLY A 52 8.62 2.68 4.33
C GLY A 52 7.22 2.08 4.13
N SER A 53 6.17 2.88 4.31
CA SER A 53 4.77 2.54 4.02
C SER A 53 4.23 3.43 2.91
N ALA A 54 3.13 3.07 2.25
CA ALA A 54 2.40 4.00 1.37
C ALA A 54 1.24 4.70 2.12
N ILE A 55 1.01 4.31 3.39
CA ILE A 55 -0.20 4.67 4.12
C ILE A 55 -0.29 6.13 4.51
N GLU A 56 0.79 6.91 4.44
CA GLU A 56 0.76 8.36 4.70
C GLU A 56 0.59 9.18 3.41
N THR A 57 0.75 8.56 2.25
CA THR A 57 0.57 9.23 0.96
C THR A 57 -0.92 9.53 0.72
N ARG A 58 -1.27 10.81 0.53
CA ARG A 58 -2.63 11.29 0.23
C ARG A 58 -2.66 12.01 -1.13
N PRO A 59 -2.83 11.27 -2.24
CA PRO A 59 -2.72 11.86 -3.58
C PRO A 59 -3.96 12.64 -4.00
N PHE A 60 -5.08 12.52 -3.27
CA PHE A 60 -6.33 13.21 -3.57
C PHE A 60 -6.58 14.34 -2.57
N ALA A 61 -6.46 15.58 -3.04
CA ALA A 61 -6.72 16.75 -2.21
C ALA A 61 -8.17 16.77 -1.70
N GLY A 62 -8.35 17.11 -0.42
CA GLY A 62 -9.67 17.29 0.19
C GLY A 62 -10.33 16.02 0.76
N ASP A 63 -9.73 14.82 0.61
CA ASP A 63 -10.20 13.62 1.31
C ASP A 63 -9.03 12.85 1.97
N PRO A 64 -8.84 12.99 3.30
CA PRO A 64 -7.76 12.33 4.04
C PRO A 64 -7.93 10.81 4.15
N ARG A 65 -9.03 10.25 3.63
CA ARG A 65 -9.30 8.80 3.63
C ARG A 65 -8.99 8.13 2.30
N MET A 66 -8.59 8.89 1.28
CA MET A 66 -8.15 8.28 0.02
C MET A 66 -6.74 7.73 0.17
N ALA A 67 -6.58 6.43 -0.06
CA ALA A 67 -5.32 5.71 0.03
C ALA A 67 -4.99 5.04 -1.31
N ILE A 68 -3.68 4.92 -1.59
CA ILE A 68 -3.17 4.19 -2.73
C ILE A 68 -2.10 3.20 -2.31
N ASN A 69 -1.94 2.13 -3.07
CA ASN A 69 -0.69 1.36 -3.08
C ASN A 69 -0.36 0.93 -4.51
N LEU A 70 0.90 0.61 -4.75
CA LEU A 70 1.37 0.12 -6.04
C LEU A 70 2.38 -0.99 -5.80
N SER A 71 2.23 -2.11 -6.50
CA SER A 71 3.20 -3.21 -6.53
C SER A 71 3.49 -3.63 -7.96
N VAL A 72 4.72 -4.04 -8.21
CA VAL A 72 5.19 -4.64 -9.45
C VAL A 72 5.64 -6.06 -9.15
N TRP A 73 5.15 -6.99 -9.95
CA TRP A 73 5.51 -8.40 -9.95
C TRP A 73 6.15 -8.74 -11.31
#